data_AF-A0A7C5VX48-F1
#
_entry.id   AF-A0A7C5VX48-F1
#
_cell.length_a   1.000
_cell.length_b   1.000
_cell.length_c   1.000
_cell.angle_alpha   90.00
_cell.angle_beta   90.00
_cell.angle_gamma   90.00
#
_symmetry.space_group_name_H-M   'P 1'
#
loop_
_entity.id
_entity.type
_entity.pdbx_description
1 polymer ?
#
loop_
_entity_poly.entity_id
_entity_poly.type
_entity_poly.pdbx_seq_one_letter_code
_entity_poly.pdbx_strand_id
1 'polypeptide(L)'
;VWVCAFGALEEVRLLAGEKMVVDNFHFVAMDEGARYEVRTFGGLKSFLLGGEGLVAEVHGPAHLLVQTRHLASLAEVLLPILKRQLKVR
;
A
#
# COMPACT_ATOMS: atom_id res chain seq x y z
N VAL A 1 9.44 -17.14 -7.28
CA VAL A 1 8.70 -16.80 -6.05
C VAL A 1 7.25 -16.54 -6.46
N TRP A 2 6.27 -16.95 -5.64
CA TRP A 2 4.86 -16.60 -5.85
C TRP A 2 4.47 -15.46 -4.90
N VAL A 3 3.70 -14.50 -5.38
CA VAL A 3 3.18 -13.38 -4.58
C VAL A 3 1.66 -13.30 -4.70
N CYS A 4 1.01 -12.69 -3.71
CA CYS A 4 -0.43 -12.47 -3.68
C CYS A 4 -0.75 -11.00 -3.41
N ALA A 5 -1.89 -10.53 -3.91
CA ALA A 5 -2.42 -9.19 -3.68
C ALA A 5 -3.80 -9.26 -3.04
N PHE A 6 -4.14 -8.23 -2.29
CA PHE A 6 -5.52 -7.94 -1.89
C PHE A 6 -6.15 -6.98 -2.90
N GLY A 7 -7.17 -7.45 -3.63
CA GLY A 7 -7.69 -6.76 -4.80
C GLY A 7 -6.98 -7.21 -6.09
N ALA A 8 -6.87 -6.30 -7.06
CA ALA A 8 -6.13 -6.56 -8.29
C ALA A 8 -4.63 -6.29 -8.07
N LEU A 9 -3.79 -7.01 -8.83
CA LEU A 9 -2.37 -6.75 -8.94
C LEU A 9 -2.14 -5.89 -10.18
N GLU A 10 -1.49 -4.74 -10.04
CA GLU A 10 -1.13 -3.84 -11.13
C GLU A 10 0.39 -3.80 -11.31
N GLU A 11 0.82 -3.83 -12.57
CA GLU A 11 2.23 -3.73 -12.97
C GLU A 11 2.55 -2.28 -13.35
N VAL A 12 3.59 -1.72 -12.74
CA VAL A 12 4.07 -0.36 -13.04
C VAL A 12 5.53 -0.42 -13.48
N ARG A 13 5.81 0.12 -14.67
CA ARG A 13 7.17 0.24 -15.20
C ARG A 13 7.60 1.68 -15.14
N LEU A 14 8.68 1.95 -14.40
CA LEU A 14 9.33 3.24 -14.32
C LEU A 14 10.53 3.24 -15.27
N LEU A 15 10.58 4.21 -16.16
CA LEU A 15 11.72 4.50 -17.03
C LEU A 15 12.81 5.28 -16.26
N ALA A 16 13.99 5.40 -16.86
CA ALA A 16 15.09 6.15 -16.25
C ALA A 16 14.68 7.61 -15.96
N GLY A 17 14.87 8.04 -14.71
CA GLY A 17 14.50 9.37 -14.25
C GLY A 17 13.06 9.49 -13.72
N GLU A 18 12.21 8.48 -13.93
CA GLU A 18 10.88 8.42 -13.33
C GLU A 18 10.95 7.97 -11.87
N LYS A 19 9.89 8.29 -11.12
CA LYS A 19 9.75 7.84 -9.74
C LYS A 19 8.29 7.65 -9.37
N MET A 20 8.05 6.76 -8.42
CA MET A 20 6.74 6.51 -7.86
C MET A 20 6.83 6.46 -6.34
N VAL A 21 5.91 7.12 -5.65
CA VAL A 21 5.73 7.00 -4.21
C VAL A 21 4.56 6.05 -3.98
N VAL A 22 4.82 4.93 -3.32
CA VAL A 22 3.83 3.88 -3.07
C VAL A 22 3.62 3.76 -1.56
N ASP A 23 2.36 3.78 -1.14
CA ASP A 23 1.98 3.47 0.23
C ASP A 23 2.39 2.03 0.61
N ASN A 24 2.93 1.83 1.83
CA ASN A 24 3.46 0.55 2.24
C ASN A 24 2.42 -0.59 2.25
N PHE A 25 1.14 -0.27 2.36
CA PHE A 25 0.05 -1.25 2.31
C PHE A 25 -0.43 -1.55 0.90
N HIS A 26 0.09 -0.87 -0.12
CA HIS A 26 -0.20 -1.12 -1.53
C HIS A 26 1.01 -1.69 -2.28
N PHE A 27 2.20 -1.67 -1.67
CA PHE A 27 3.42 -2.25 -2.22
C PHE A 27 3.39 -3.79 -2.15
N VAL A 28 3.60 -4.48 -3.28
CA VAL A 28 3.67 -5.96 -3.32
C VAL A 28 5.10 -6.43 -3.58
N ALA A 29 5.72 -5.97 -4.66
CA ALA A 29 7.09 -6.33 -5.02
C ALA A 29 7.72 -5.31 -5.97
N MET A 30 9.04 -5.41 -6.13
CA MET A 30 9.78 -4.71 -7.19
C MET A 30 10.95 -5.56 -7.67
N ASP A 31 11.54 -5.19 -8.80
CA ASP A 31 12.76 -5.81 -9.32
C ASP A 31 13.91 -5.80 -8.30
N GLU A 32 14.73 -6.85 -8.34
CA GLU A 32 15.97 -6.90 -7.58
C GLU A 32 16.89 -5.73 -8.01
N GLY A 33 17.45 -5.03 -7.02
CA GLY A 33 18.35 -3.90 -7.27
C GLY A 33 17.66 -2.58 -7.63
N ALA A 34 16.32 -2.53 -7.70
CA ALA A 34 15.60 -1.28 -7.81
C ALA A 34 15.96 -0.33 -6.66
N ARG A 35 16.22 0.95 -6.98
CA ARG A 35 16.55 1.96 -5.96
C ARG A 35 15.27 2.46 -5.33
N TYR A 36 15.20 2.42 -4.00
CA TYR A 36 14.08 2.95 -3.26
C TYR A 36 14.50 3.49 -1.90
N GLU A 37 13.66 4.38 -1.36
CA GLU A 37 13.78 4.89 0.00
C GLU A 37 12.45 4.73 0.73
N VAL A 38 12.50 4.22 1.96
CA VAL A 38 11.34 4.20 2.86
C VAL A 38 11.35 5.47 3.68
N ARG A 39 10.26 6.23 3.64
CA ARG A 39 10.11 7.45 4.43
C ARG A 39 8.71 7.58 5.00
N THR A 40 8.57 8.41 6.03
CA THR A 40 7.26 8.76 6.56
C THR A 40 6.54 9.74 5.63
N PHE A 41 5.26 9.48 5.34
CA PHE A 41 4.43 10.41 4.59
C PHE A 41 3.70 11.35 5.55
N GLY A 42 4.05 12.64 5.51
CA GLY A 42 3.53 13.65 6.43
C GLY A 42 4.22 13.66 7.80
N GLY A 43 3.66 14.43 8.73
CA GLY A 43 4.16 14.54 10.12
C GLY A 43 3.40 13.62 11.09
N LEU A 44 3.68 13.74 12.40
CA LEU A 44 3.02 12.95 13.46
C LEU A 44 1.48 12.94 13.38
N LYS A 45 0.88 14.05 12.90
CA LYS A 45 -0.57 14.17 12.74
C LYS A 45 -1.13 13.23 11.67
N SER A 46 -0.41 13.04 10.55
CA SER A 46 -0.83 12.15 9.47
C SER A 46 -0.78 10.69 9.92
N PHE A 47 0.30 10.31 10.62
CA PHE A 47 0.47 8.97 11.19
C PHE A 47 -0.64 8.61 12.19
N LEU A 48 -1.01 9.53 13.09
CA LEU A 48 -2.02 9.28 14.14
C LEU A 48 -3.47 9.27 13.62
N LEU A 49 -3.77 10.04 12.56
CA LEU A 49 -5.13 10.21 12.06
C LEU A 49 -5.46 9.31 10.86
N GLY A 50 -4.45 8.93 10.07
CA GLY A 50 -4.65 8.15 8.84
C GLY A 50 -4.28 6.67 8.96
N GLY A 51 -3.51 6.26 9.98
CA GLY A 51 -2.99 4.89 10.10
C GLY A 51 -1.95 4.50 9.05
N GLU A 52 -1.86 5.25 7.96
CA GLU A 52 -0.86 5.19 6.90
C GLU A 52 0.34 6.06 7.30
N GLY A 53 1.52 5.45 7.31
CA GLY A 53 2.68 6.04 7.96
C GLY A 53 3.97 5.94 7.19
N LEU A 54 4.08 5.00 6.27
CA LEU A 54 5.30 4.72 5.53
C LEU A 54 4.99 4.64 4.04
N VAL A 55 5.87 5.23 3.25
CA VAL A 55 5.84 5.12 1.79
C VAL A 55 7.20 4.67 1.30
N ALA A 56 7.20 3.92 0.20
CA ALA A 56 8.39 3.64 -0.59
C ALA A 56 8.43 4.62 -1.78
N GLU A 57 9.44 5.49 -1.85
CA GLU A 57 9.77 6.22 -3.09
C GLU A 57 10.72 5.35 -3.92
N VAL A 58 10.23 4.80 -5.03
CA VAL A 58 10.99 3.95 -5.95
C VAL A 58 11.40 4.78 -7.16
N HIS A 59 12.65 4.61 -7.60
CA HIS A 59 13.26 5.34 -8.71
C HIS A 59 13.53 4.41 -9.89
N GLY A 60 13.14 4.85 -11.08
CA GLY A 60 13.40 4.13 -12.31
C GLY A 60 14.88 4.14 -12.73
N PRO A 61 15.32 3.17 -13.56
CA PRO A 61 14.49 2.11 -14.16
C PRO A 61 14.11 1.03 -13.14
N ALA A 62 12.82 0.67 -13.08
CA ALA A 62 12.29 -0.32 -12.16
C ALA A 62 10.95 -0.88 -12.63
N HIS A 63 10.66 -2.14 -12.32
CA HIS A 63 9.32 -2.73 -12.40
C HIS A 63 8.77 -2.95 -10.99
N LEU A 64 7.52 -2.56 -10.76
CA LEU A 64 6.82 -2.68 -9.51
C LEU A 64 5.53 -3.46 -9.70
N LEU A 65 5.17 -4.23 -8.66
CA LEU A 65 3.86 -4.81 -8.47
C LEU A 65 3.17 -4.08 -7.32
N VAL A 66 1.98 -3.57 -7.55
CA VAL A 66 1.14 -2.89 -6.54
C VAL A 66 -0.22 -3.54 -6.45
N GLN A 67 -0.86 -3.48 -5.27
CA GLN A 67 -2.21 -3.98 -5.06
C GLN A 67 -3.21 -2.83 -4.98
N THR A 68 -4.44 -3.05 -5.45
CA THR A 68 -5.45 -1.99 -5.55
C THR A 68 -6.31 -1.80 -4.29
N ARG A 69 -6.17 -2.67 -3.29
CA ARG A 69 -6.95 -2.57 -2.05
C ARG A 69 -6.07 -2.76 -0.82
N HIS A 70 -6.52 -2.13 0.27
CA HIS A 70 -5.99 -2.32 1.61
C HIS A 70 -6.99 -3.05 2.51
N LEU A 71 -6.53 -4.12 3.17
CA LEU A 71 -7.40 -4.96 4.00
C LEU A 71 -7.97 -4.22 5.21
N ALA A 72 -7.21 -3.31 5.83
CA ALA A 72 -7.73 -2.58 6.98
C ALA A 72 -8.86 -1.62 6.58
N SER A 73 -8.76 -0.96 5.41
CA SER A 73 -9.86 -0.12 4.89
C SER A 73 -11.14 -0.93 4.68
N LEU A 74 -11.04 -2.18 4.21
CA LEU A 74 -12.22 -3.05 4.15
C LEU A 74 -12.76 -3.36 5.56
N ALA A 75 -11.88 -3.72 6.50
CA ALA A 75 -12.27 -4.04 7.86
C ALA A 75 -12.96 -2.86 8.55
N GLU A 76 -12.48 -1.64 8.38
CA GLU A 76 -13.08 -0.42 8.92
C GLU A 76 -14.52 -0.22 8.44
N VAL A 77 -14.80 -0.51 7.17
CA VAL A 77 -16.16 -0.44 6.61
C VAL A 77 -17.04 -1.56 7.14
N LEU A 78 -16.50 -2.78 7.27
CA LEU A 78 -17.28 -3.95 7.69
C LEU A 78 -17.55 -4.00 9.20
N LEU A 79 -16.61 -3.56 10.04
CA LEU A 79 -16.66 -3.72 11.49
C LEU A 79 -17.93 -3.11 12.12
N PRO A 80 -18.39 -1.89 11.77
CA PRO A 80 -19.64 -1.34 12.30
C PRO A 80 -20.87 -2.17 11.93
N ILE A 81 -20.90 -2.68 10.68
CA ILE A 81 -22.00 -3.51 10.17
C ILE A 81 -22.04 -4.83 10.93
N LEU A 82 -20.89 -5.50 11.05
CA LEU A 82 -20.78 -6.77 11.78
C LEU A 82 -21.10 -6.60 13.26
N LYS A 83 -20.60 -5.54 13.91
CA LYS A 83 -20.92 -5.23 15.32
C LYS A 83 -22.41 -5.02 15.53
N ARG A 84 -23.11 -4.38 14.58
CA ARG A 84 -24.57 -4.22 14.66
C ARG A 84 -25.30 -5.55 14.53
N GLN A 85 -24.92 -6.39 13.57
CA GLN A 85 -25.56 -7.70 13.35
C GLN A 85 -25.32 -8.67 14.51
N LEU A 86 -24.11 -8.67 15.08
CA LEU A 86 -23.74 -9.54 16.20
C LEU A 86 -24.37 -9.11 17.54
N LYS A 87 -24.72 -7.83 17.71
CA LYS A 87 -25.44 -7.32 18.88
C LYS A 87 -26.96 -7.55 18.82
N VAL A 88 -27.49 -7.97 17.66
CA VAL A 88 -28.93 -8.29 17.47
C VAL A 88 -29.20 -9.79 17.72
N ARG A 89 -28.21 -10.52 18.26
CA ARG A 89 -28.39 -11.83 18.90
C ARG A 89 -28.28 -11.70 20.40
#